data_AF-A0A8T7FWA2-F1
#
_entry.id   AF-A0A8T7FWA2-F1
#
_cell.length_a   1.000
_cell.length_b   1.000
_cell.length_c   1.000
_cell.angle_alpha   90.00
_cell.angle_beta   90.00
_cell.angle_gamma   90.00
#
_symmetry.space_group_name_H-M   'P 1'
#
loop_
_entity.id
_entity.type
_entity.pdbx_description
1 polymer ?
#
loop_
_entity_poly.entity_id
_entity_poly.type
_entity_poly.pdbx_seq_one_letter_code
_entity_poly.pdbx_strand_id
1 'polypeptide(L)'
;MERYLIESPHPIEKCDQAIHDLHAAGYLHQFEWGCKDNDHTGWAIVEAENLEHARQIVPWYLRDKARIVRLVKFEVADEEHHKTE
;
A
#
# COMPACT_ATOMS: atom_id res chain seq x y z
N MET A 1 -0.67 -9.98 -13.33
CA MET A 1 -0.70 -9.32 -12.02
C MET A 1 -1.00 -7.84 -12.26
N GLU A 2 -1.75 -7.22 -11.37
CA GLU A 2 -2.10 -5.79 -11.45
C GLU A 2 -1.29 -5.02 -10.42
N ARG A 3 -1.08 -3.72 -10.67
CA ARG A 3 -0.37 -2.84 -9.75
C ARG A 3 -1.34 -2.25 -8.74
N TYR A 4 -0.93 -2.20 -7.48
CA TYR A 4 -1.71 -1.61 -6.39
C TYR A 4 -0.85 -0.66 -5.57
N LEU A 5 -1.40 0.52 -5.24
CA LEU A 5 -0.90 1.36 -4.15
C LEU A 5 -1.52 0.86 -2.85
N ILE A 6 -0.66 0.57 -1.88
CA ILE A 6 -1.02 0.30 -0.50
C ILE A 6 -0.70 1.56 0.30
N GLU A 7 -1.68 2.05 1.05
CA GLU A 7 -1.49 3.04 2.11
C GLU A 7 -1.90 2.38 3.42
N SER A 8 -0.96 2.29 4.36
CA SER A 8 -1.15 1.60 5.64
C SER A 8 -0.97 2.58 6.81
N PRO A 9 -1.94 3.48 7.04
CA PRO A 9 -1.93 4.36 8.19
C PRO A 9 -2.06 3.55 9.48
N HIS A 10 -1.31 3.96 10.50
CA HIS A 10 -1.26 3.31 11.80
C HIS A 10 -1.14 4.34 12.92
N PRO A 11 -1.59 3.99 14.15
CA PRO A 11 -1.36 4.85 15.31
C PRO A 11 0.13 4.98 15.65
N ILE A 12 0.52 6.11 16.24
CA ILE A 12 1.90 6.35 16.71
C ILE A 12 2.37 5.25 17.66
N GLU A 13 1.51 4.78 18.55
CA GLU A 13 1.81 3.70 19.50
C GLU A 13 2.01 2.32 18.83
N LYS A 14 1.76 2.22 17.52
CA LYS A 14 1.93 1.01 16.71
C LYS A 14 3.02 1.14 15.64
N CYS A 15 3.76 2.25 15.56
CA CYS A 15 4.82 2.43 14.56
C CYS A 15 5.86 1.32 14.60
N ASP A 16 6.44 1.05 15.77
CA ASP A 16 7.48 0.04 15.92
C ASP A 16 6.95 -1.36 15.60
N GLN A 17 5.71 -1.66 16.01
CA GLN A 17 5.07 -2.93 15.69
C GLN A 17 4.84 -3.08 14.18
N ALA A 18 4.35 -2.04 13.50
CA ALA A 18 4.10 -2.08 12.06
C ALA A 18 5.41 -2.28 11.27
N ILE A 19 6.49 -1.59 11.66
CA ILE A 19 7.82 -1.74 11.07
C ILE A 19 8.35 -3.16 11.32
N HIS A 20 8.23 -3.66 12.55
CA HIS A 20 8.68 -5.00 12.91
C HIS A 20 7.93 -6.10 12.15
N ASP A 21 6.60 -6.01 12.08
CA ASP A 21 5.76 -7.03 11.42
C ASP A 21 5.99 -7.04 9.91
N LEU A 22 6.10 -5.87 9.27
CA LEU A 22 6.43 -5.77 7.86
C LEU A 22 7.87 -6.22 7.58
N HIS A 23 8.81 -6.05 8.51
CA HIS A 23 10.16 -6.62 8.39
C HIS A 23 10.14 -8.14 8.50
N ALA A 24 9.43 -8.69 9.48
CA ALA A 24 9.29 -10.14 9.67
C ALA A 24 8.60 -10.81 8.47
N ALA A 25 7.66 -10.12 7.82
CA ALA A 25 6.99 -10.56 6.61
C ALA A 25 7.82 -10.34 5.33
N GLY A 26 9.00 -9.70 5.41
CA GLY A 26 9.89 -9.46 4.26
C GLY A 26 9.53 -8.24 3.41
N TYR A 27 8.62 -7.37 3.88
CA TYR A 27 8.11 -6.21 3.15
C TYR A 27 8.66 -4.86 3.60
N LEU A 28 9.46 -4.78 4.67
CA LEU A 28 9.95 -3.50 5.21
C LEU A 28 10.53 -2.57 4.14
N HIS A 29 11.36 -3.12 3.25
CA HIS A 29 12.05 -2.36 2.20
C HIS A 29 11.23 -2.19 0.90
N GLN A 30 10.02 -2.75 0.85
CA GLN A 30 9.05 -2.48 -0.21
C GLN A 30 8.16 -1.28 0.14
N PHE A 31 8.17 -0.86 1.40
CA PHE A 31 7.42 0.28 1.89
C PHE A 31 8.32 1.52 2.01
N GLU A 32 7.75 2.66 1.64
CA GLU A 32 8.20 4.00 1.99
C GLU A 32 7.47 4.44 3.26
N TRP A 33 8.14 5.18 4.15
CA TRP A 33 7.66 5.42 5.52
C TRP A 33 7.62 6.90 5.86
N GLY A 34 6.47 7.37 6.35
CA GLY A 34 6.29 8.74 6.82
C GLY A 34 6.65 8.94 8.29
N CYS A 35 6.94 7.87 9.05
CA CYS A 35 7.02 7.92 10.52
C CYS A 35 8.02 8.95 11.06
N LYS A 36 9.08 9.27 10.30
CA LYS A 36 10.08 10.29 10.66
C LYS A 36 9.63 11.73 10.37
N ASP A 37 8.58 11.91 9.57
CA ASP A 37 7.97 13.18 9.18
C ASP A 37 6.61 13.39 9.88
N ASN A 38 6.36 12.68 10.98
CA ASN A 38 5.12 12.73 11.77
C ASN A 38 3.86 12.29 10.99
N ASP A 39 4.03 11.60 9.86
CA ASP A 39 2.96 10.89 9.15
C ASP A 39 3.09 9.38 9.40
N HIS A 40 2.27 8.85 10.28
CA HIS A 40 2.31 7.44 10.68
C HIS A 40 1.65 6.54 9.63
N THR A 41 2.19 6.59 8.41
CA THR A 41 1.70 5.87 7.24
C THR A 41 2.87 5.22 6.51
N GLY A 42 2.67 3.97 6.09
CA GLY A 42 3.55 3.29 5.15
C GLY A 42 2.89 3.20 3.78
N TRP A 43 3.65 3.43 2.71
CA TRP A 43 3.19 3.33 1.32
C TRP A 43 3.98 2.29 0.55
N ALA A 44 3.32 1.48 -0.27
CA ALA A 44 4.00 0.57 -1.18
C ALA A 44 3.26 0.49 -2.51
N ILE A 45 4.01 0.33 -3.61
CA ILE A 45 3.42 -0.10 -4.88
C ILE A 45 3.81 -1.56 -5.10
N VAL A 46 2.81 -2.43 -5.20
CA VAL A 46 3.00 -3.88 -5.30
C VAL A 46 2.31 -4.43 -6.54
N GLU A 47 2.75 -5.59 -7.00
CA GLU A 47 2.02 -6.39 -7.98
C GLU A 47 1.28 -7.52 -7.25
N ALA A 48 -0.02 -7.68 -7.54
CA ALA A 48 -0.84 -8.73 -6.94
C ALA A 48 -1.85 -9.29 -7.95
N GLU A 49 -2.46 -10.43 -7.64
CA GLU A 49 -3.49 -11.03 -8.51
C GLU A 49 -4.82 -10.26 -8.47
N ASN A 50 -5.15 -9.68 -7.33
CA ASN A 50 -6.36 -8.91 -7.08
C ASN A 50 -6.20 -8.05 -5.81
N LEU A 51 -7.20 -7.22 -5.53
CA LEU A 51 -7.23 -6.30 -4.38
C LEU A 51 -7.07 -7.04 -3.04
N GLU A 52 -7.72 -8.19 -2.86
CA GLU A 52 -7.65 -8.95 -1.61
C GLU A 52 -6.24 -9.51 -1.37
N HIS A 53 -5.58 -9.98 -2.43
CA HIS A 53 -4.19 -10.44 -2.34
C HIS A 53 -3.24 -9.28 -1.99
N ALA A 54 -3.42 -8.09 -2.58
CA ALA A 54 -2.66 -6.90 -2.19
C ALA A 54 -2.90 -6.50 -0.72
N ARG A 55 -4.16 -6.59 -0.25
CA ARG A 55 -4.54 -6.28 1.14
C ARG A 55 -3.87 -7.20 2.16
N GLN A 56 -3.50 -8.43 1.79
CA GLN A 56 -2.87 -9.39 2.71
C GLN A 56 -1.46 -8.99 3.15
N ILE A 57 -0.75 -8.17 2.36
CA ILE A 57 0.58 -7.62 2.67
C ILE A 57 0.53 -6.72 3.91
N VAL A 58 -0.61 -6.04 4.14
CA VAL A 58 -0.81 -5.20 5.31
C VAL A 58 -1.07 -6.06 6.55
N PRO A 59 -0.42 -5.79 7.71
CA PRO A 59 -0.72 -6.47 8.96
C PRO A 59 -2.21 -6.44 9.30
N TRP A 60 -2.77 -7.56 9.76
CA TRP A 60 -4.22 -7.76 9.87
C TRP A 60 -4.94 -6.66 10.67
N TYR A 61 -4.32 -6.12 11.72
CA TYR A 61 -4.88 -5.09 12.58
C TYR A 61 -4.84 -3.67 11.98
N LEU A 62 -4.17 -3.49 10.83
CA LEU A 62 -4.14 -2.24 10.07
C LEU A 62 -5.04 -2.28 8.83
N ARG A 63 -5.49 -3.47 8.41
CA ARG A 63 -6.21 -3.67 7.14
C ARG A 63 -7.55 -2.94 7.04
N ASP A 64 -8.20 -2.62 8.15
CA ASP A 64 -9.44 -1.83 8.17
C ASP A 64 -9.20 -0.34 7.93
N LYS A 65 -7.99 0.14 8.22
CA LYS A 65 -7.60 1.55 7.98
C LYS A 65 -6.81 1.71 6.68
N ALA A 66 -6.31 0.61 6.12
CA ALA A 66 -5.53 0.63 4.91
C ALA A 66 -6.37 0.96 3.68
N ARG A 67 -5.80 1.77 2.77
CA ARG A 67 -6.36 2.01 1.45
C ARG A 67 -5.57 1.22 0.42
N ILE A 68 -6.28 0.43 -0.38
CA ILE A 68 -5.70 -0.35 -1.48
C ILE A 68 -6.30 0.17 -2.78
N VAL A 69 -5.47 0.71 -3.67
CA VAL A 69 -5.91 1.35 -4.91
C VAL A 69 -5.26 0.65 -6.09
N ARG A 70 -6.07 0.11 -7.01
CA ARG A 70 -5.54 -0.41 -8.28
C ARG A 70 -4.98 0.76 -9.09
N LEU A 71 -3.75 0.60 -9.57
CA LEU A 71 -3.05 1.59 -10.37
C LEU A 71 -3.10 1.21 -11.85
N VAL A 72 -3.24 2.24 -12.68
CA VAL A 72 -3.09 2.15 -14.14
C VAL A 72 -2.05 3.20 -14.53
N LYS A 73 -1.12 2.82 -15.41
CA LYS A 73 -0.18 3.75 -16.04
C LYS A 73 -0.65 3.95 -17.47
N PHE A 74 -0.95 5.20 -17.82
CA PHE A 74 -1.23 5.57 -19.21
C PHE A 74 0.08 5.63 -19.98
N GLU A 75 0.12 4.97 -21.13
CA GLU A 75 1.18 4.98 -22.11
C GLU A 75 0.82 5.94 -23.26
N VAL A 76 1.81 6.25 -24.11
CA VAL A 76 1.64 7.25 -25.19
C VAL A 76 0.51 6.91 -26.17
N ALA A 77 0.19 5.61 -26.30
CA ALA A 77 -0.87 5.12 -27.17
C ALA A 77 -2.26 5.10 -26.52
N ASP A 78 -2.37 5.36 -25.21
CA ASP A 78 -3.67 5.43 -24.55
C ASP A 78 -4.37 6.74 -24.94
N GLU A 79 -5.63 6.63 -25.33
CA GLU A 79 -6.51 7.79 -25.49
C GLU A 79 -6.76 8.41 -24.10
N GLU A 80 -6.90 9.74 -24.03
CA GLU A 80 -7.13 10.47 -22.77
C GLU A 80 -8.24 9.82 -21.93
N HIS A 81 -8.07 9.77 -20.60
CA HIS A 81 -8.96 9.06 -19.67
C HIS A 81 -10.45 9.36 -19.93
N HIS A 82 -11.14 8.43 -20.59
CA HIS A 82 -12.58 8.47 -20.74
C HIS A 82 -13.24 7.86 -19.50
N LYS A 83 -13.95 8.68 -18.73
CA LYS A 83 -14.88 8.18 -17.72
C LYS A 83 -15.98 7.40 -18.45
N THR A 84 -16.00 6.08 -18.28
CA THR A 84 -17.23 5.32 -18.53
C THR A 84 -18.13 5.56 -17.33
N GLU A 85 -19.28 6.20 -17.58
CA GLU A 85 -20.34 6.43 -16.59
C GLU A 85 -20.95 5.11 -16.09
#